data_AF-A0A966MUN1-F1
#
_entry.id   AF-A0A966MUN1-F1
#
_cell.length_a   1.000
_cell.length_b   1.000
_cell.length_c   1.000
_cell.angle_alpha   90.00
_cell.angle_beta   90.00
_cell.angle_gamma   90.00
#
_symmetry.space_group_name_H-M   'P 1'
#
loop_
_entity.id
_entity.type
_entity.pdbx_description
1 polymer ?
#
loop_
_entity_poly.entity_id
_entity_poly.type
_entity_poly.pdbx_seq_one_letter_code
_entity_poly.pdbx_strand_id
1 'polypeptide(L)'
;QNFNVSYQVTDGDGDTAAGQLAITVNDDTPTVSENLVIHLDDNALPGGNPVGNEGVPPDIQNTSGTLGHSDGADGGFIAWLTDGAPDGFTYQADGNNLLILQGDVTIITLSLDPATGEYLAVQNAPVINLPIPGENSQDFQVGYNVTDGDGDMVTGRLDITVKDDTPHGSFNEINLLDDDALPGGNPGGIGDVAPDTAFANGNLDFAFGADGGSIAWLTTGAPEGFTYEAEGTSLLVKQAGTLVLTLTLDPVSAAYTVVQGAAIHHAPGLDENSQAFTMNYNVLDNDGDSAIGQFYITVNDDSPVVGENLVVHLDDDALPGGNPVGNEGVPPDVQNTSGTLSHSYGADGGFIAWLTDGAPEGFTYQADGNNLLILQG
;
A
#
# COMPACT_ATOMS: atom_id res chain seq x y z
N GLN A 1 -53.45 41.06 5.39
CA GLN A 1 -54.10 42.16 6.17
C GLN A 1 -55.45 42.63 5.59
N ASN A 2 -56.36 43.17 6.42
CA ASN A 2 -57.64 43.75 5.98
C ASN A 2 -57.66 45.27 6.19
N PHE A 3 -58.01 46.02 5.14
CA PHE A 3 -58.15 47.48 5.16
C PHE A 3 -59.60 47.87 4.87
N ASN A 4 -60.13 48.81 5.66
CA ASN A 4 -61.45 49.36 5.44
C ASN A 4 -61.33 50.85 5.12
N VAL A 5 -61.52 51.20 3.85
CA VAL A 5 -61.47 52.59 3.37
C VAL A 5 -62.89 53.15 3.33
N SER A 6 -63.15 54.17 4.14
CA SER A 6 -64.44 54.87 4.12
C SER A 6 -64.40 55.98 3.08
N TYR A 7 -65.48 56.15 2.32
CA TYR A 7 -65.63 57.24 1.36
C TYR A 7 -67.01 57.89 1.44
N GLN A 8 -67.14 59.10 0.92
CA GLN A 8 -68.38 59.88 0.92
C GLN A 8 -68.63 60.41 -0.48
N VAL A 9 -69.83 60.17 -1.02
CA VAL A 9 -70.29 60.78 -2.27
C VAL A 9 -71.12 62.01 -1.94
N THR A 10 -70.97 63.07 -2.72
CA THR A 10 -71.76 64.30 -2.64
C THR A 10 -72.34 64.57 -4.02
N ASP A 11 -73.64 64.85 -4.12
CA ASP A 11 -74.27 65.15 -5.40
C ASP A 11 -74.18 66.65 -5.76
N GLY A 12 -74.90 67.06 -6.82
CA GLY A 12 -74.81 68.41 -7.37
C GLY A 12 -75.49 69.49 -6.52
N ASP A 13 -76.33 69.12 -5.55
CA ASP A 13 -76.98 70.08 -4.64
C ASP A 13 -76.46 70.01 -3.19
N GLY A 14 -75.60 69.03 -2.90
CA GLY A 14 -74.80 68.98 -1.67
C GLY A 14 -75.21 67.87 -0.70
N ASP A 15 -76.15 67.01 -1.08
CA ASP A 15 -76.51 65.83 -0.30
C ASP A 15 -75.36 64.82 -0.31
N THR A 16 -75.15 64.13 0.83
CA THR A 16 -74.04 63.18 0.96
C THR A 16 -74.45 61.80 1.46
N ALA A 17 -73.71 60.78 1.03
CA ALA A 17 -73.84 59.40 1.51
C ALA A 17 -72.46 58.78 1.75
N ALA A 18 -72.32 58.03 2.83
CA ALA A 18 -71.09 57.30 3.15
C ALA A 18 -71.13 55.87 2.64
N GLY A 19 -70.00 55.37 2.15
CA GLY A 19 -69.76 53.99 1.77
C GLY A 19 -68.45 53.48 2.35
N GLN A 20 -68.27 52.17 2.31
CA GLN A 20 -67.03 51.51 2.76
C GLN A 20 -66.55 50.56 1.67
N LEU A 21 -65.27 50.65 1.35
CA LEU A 21 -64.55 49.70 0.51
C LEU A 21 -63.69 48.84 1.43
N ALA A 22 -64.00 47.55 1.49
CA ALA A 22 -63.15 46.56 2.14
C ALA A 22 -62.11 46.04 1.14
N ILE A 23 -60.84 46.04 1.54
CA ILE A 23 -59.71 45.50 0.78
C ILE A 23 -59.04 44.45 1.64
N THR A 24 -58.87 43.24 1.11
CA THR A 24 -58.08 42.18 1.74
C THR A 24 -56.82 41.98 0.92
N VAL A 25 -55.67 42.09 1.59
CA VAL A 25 -54.36 41.71 1.06
C VAL A 25 -53.99 40.39 1.73
N ASN A 26 -53.62 39.39 0.95
CA ASN A 26 -53.05 38.16 1.47
C ASN A 26 -51.53 38.29 1.43
N ASP A 27 -50.84 38.12 2.56
CA ASP A 27 -49.38 37.96 2.53
C ASP A 27 -49.06 36.67 1.79
N ASP A 28 -48.03 36.74 0.98
CA ASP A 28 -47.29 35.56 0.57
C ASP A 28 -46.46 35.03 1.72
N THR A 29 -45.91 33.84 1.52
CA THR A 29 -45.01 33.19 2.47
C THR A 29 -43.83 32.69 1.65
N PRO A 30 -42.60 32.66 2.19
CA PRO A 30 -41.47 32.15 1.43
C PRO A 30 -41.66 30.66 1.14
N THR A 31 -41.04 30.19 0.08
CA THR A 31 -41.09 28.77 -0.33
C THR A 31 -39.69 28.22 -0.60
N VAL A 32 -39.56 26.91 -0.49
CA VAL A 32 -38.33 26.15 -0.81
C VAL A 32 -38.64 25.04 -1.80
N SER A 33 -37.64 24.62 -2.56
CA SER A 33 -37.72 23.47 -3.45
C SER A 33 -36.52 22.53 -3.27
N GLU A 34 -36.60 21.35 -3.91
CA GLU A 34 -35.52 20.37 -3.88
C GLU A 34 -34.22 20.94 -4.47
N ASN A 35 -33.11 20.53 -3.86
CA ASN A 35 -31.75 20.85 -4.29
C ASN A 35 -31.11 19.58 -4.84
N LEU A 36 -30.19 19.71 -5.78
CA LEU A 36 -29.37 18.57 -6.20
C LEU A 36 -28.48 18.14 -5.04
N VAL A 37 -28.30 16.82 -4.88
CA VAL A 37 -27.38 16.26 -3.89
C VAL A 37 -25.95 16.61 -4.31
N ILE A 38 -25.16 17.11 -3.37
CA ILE A 38 -23.73 17.31 -3.53
C ILE A 38 -23.06 15.96 -3.33
N HIS A 39 -22.24 15.55 -4.28
CA HIS A 39 -21.36 14.39 -4.13
C HIS A 39 -19.93 14.88 -3.98
N LEU A 40 -19.28 14.43 -2.93
CA LEU A 40 -17.87 14.63 -2.63
C LEU A 40 -17.24 13.25 -2.42
N ASP A 41 -15.93 13.18 -2.60
CA ASP A 41 -15.16 11.95 -2.50
C ASP A 41 -13.74 12.34 -2.06
N ASP A 42 -13.24 11.65 -1.04
CA ASP A 42 -11.92 11.87 -0.47
C ASP A 42 -10.82 11.63 -1.52
N ASN A 43 -11.10 10.84 -2.55
CA ASN A 43 -10.25 10.65 -3.72
C ASN A 43 -9.93 11.97 -4.46
N ALA A 44 -10.77 13.00 -4.32
CA ALA A 44 -10.52 14.32 -4.90
C ALA A 44 -9.48 15.14 -4.11
N LEU A 45 -9.10 14.72 -2.90
CA LEU A 45 -8.13 15.39 -2.05
C LEU A 45 -6.69 14.95 -2.34
N PRO A 46 -5.67 15.74 -1.93
CA PRO A 46 -4.28 15.32 -2.05
C PRO A 46 -4.01 14.02 -1.27
N GLY A 47 -3.49 13.00 -1.95
CA GLY A 47 -3.22 11.68 -1.35
C GLY A 47 -4.37 10.68 -1.51
N GLY A 48 -5.53 11.13 -2.00
CA GLY A 48 -6.69 10.28 -2.26
C GLY A 48 -6.39 9.15 -3.24
N ASN A 49 -7.00 8.00 -3.00
CA ASN A 49 -6.72 6.76 -3.73
C ASN A 49 -7.88 6.32 -4.65
N PRO A 50 -7.86 6.66 -5.96
CA PRO A 50 -8.94 6.29 -6.88
C PRO A 50 -9.02 4.79 -7.18
N VAL A 51 -8.13 3.97 -6.61
CA VAL A 51 -7.99 2.55 -6.91
C VAL A 51 -8.95 1.74 -6.05
N GLY A 52 -10.12 1.46 -6.63
CA GLY A 52 -11.14 0.54 -6.13
C GLY A 52 -12.18 0.30 -7.23
N ASN A 53 -12.87 -0.84 -7.23
CA ASN A 53 -13.95 -1.08 -8.21
C ASN A 53 -15.16 -0.13 -8.04
N GLU A 54 -15.14 0.74 -7.02
CA GLU A 54 -16.22 1.66 -6.69
C GLU A 54 -15.85 3.15 -6.86
N GLY A 55 -14.57 3.49 -7.11
CA GLY A 55 -14.07 4.83 -7.43
C GLY A 55 -14.37 5.24 -8.88
N VAL A 56 -15.64 5.20 -9.27
CA VAL A 56 -16.07 5.63 -10.61
C VAL A 56 -16.29 7.14 -10.62
N PRO A 57 -15.53 7.91 -11.43
CA PRO A 57 -15.71 9.34 -11.55
C PRO A 57 -17.15 9.74 -11.96
N PRO A 58 -17.58 10.98 -11.67
CA PRO A 58 -16.77 12.05 -11.09
C PRO A 58 -16.82 12.11 -9.56
N ASP A 59 -15.64 12.29 -8.97
CA ASP A 59 -15.35 12.41 -7.53
C ASP A 59 -16.05 13.61 -6.88
N ILE A 60 -16.40 14.64 -7.67
CA ILE A 60 -17.16 15.80 -7.22
C ILE A 60 -18.34 16.11 -8.16
N GLN A 61 -19.52 16.35 -7.60
CA GLN A 61 -20.71 16.77 -8.34
C GLN A 61 -21.56 17.79 -7.56
N ASN A 62 -22.17 18.71 -8.31
CA ASN A 62 -23.13 19.71 -7.80
C ASN A 62 -22.59 20.60 -6.67
N THR A 63 -21.28 20.78 -6.59
CA THR A 63 -20.60 21.56 -5.53
C THR A 63 -20.89 23.06 -5.59
N SER A 64 -21.55 23.56 -6.63
CA SER A 64 -22.11 24.90 -6.66
C SER A 64 -23.47 24.92 -7.33
N GLY A 65 -24.25 25.94 -7.00
CA GLY A 65 -25.59 26.11 -7.51
C GLY A 65 -26.33 27.22 -6.79
N THR A 66 -27.64 27.24 -6.94
CA THR A 66 -28.53 28.14 -6.19
C THR A 66 -29.49 27.29 -5.39
N LEU A 67 -29.61 27.56 -4.10
CA LEU A 67 -30.61 26.92 -3.24
C LEU A 67 -32.01 27.21 -3.79
N GLY A 68 -32.84 26.19 -3.90
CA GLY A 68 -34.21 26.31 -4.36
C GLY A 68 -35.06 27.09 -3.38
N HIS A 69 -35.35 28.35 -3.68
CA HIS A 69 -36.16 29.23 -2.82
C HIS A 69 -36.96 30.28 -3.62
N SER A 70 -37.94 30.89 -2.94
CA SER A 70 -38.55 32.16 -3.34
C SER A 70 -38.95 32.94 -2.08
N ASP A 71 -38.53 34.19 -2.01
CA ASP A 71 -38.78 35.11 -0.88
C ASP A 71 -40.14 35.82 -0.95
N GLY A 72 -41.02 35.47 -1.90
CA GLY A 72 -42.23 36.26 -2.13
C GLY A 72 -41.96 37.64 -2.76
N ALA A 73 -42.87 38.59 -2.54
CA ALA A 73 -42.96 39.87 -3.24
C ALA A 73 -42.21 41.02 -2.55
N ASP A 74 -41.75 40.83 -1.32
CA ASP A 74 -41.09 41.85 -0.50
C ASP A 74 -39.56 41.60 -0.34
N GLY A 75 -39.07 40.49 -0.88
CA GLY A 75 -37.65 40.12 -0.89
C GLY A 75 -37.21 39.53 0.45
N GLY A 76 -36.04 38.90 0.52
CA GLY A 76 -35.65 38.19 1.72
C GLY A 76 -34.17 37.93 1.86
N PHE A 77 -33.83 36.99 2.73
CA PHE A 77 -32.49 36.45 2.84
C PHE A 77 -32.49 34.98 3.27
N ILE A 78 -31.39 34.31 2.95
CA ILE A 78 -31.12 32.92 3.31
C ILE A 78 -30.03 32.84 4.37
N ALA A 79 -30.20 31.94 5.33
CA ALA A 79 -29.17 31.62 6.32
C ALA A 79 -29.09 30.11 6.60
N TRP A 80 -27.87 29.60 6.78
CA TRP A 80 -27.67 28.21 7.19
C TRP A 80 -28.18 27.94 8.61
N LEU A 81 -28.64 26.71 8.82
CA LEU A 81 -28.89 26.17 10.15
C LEU A 81 -27.63 25.47 10.68
N THR A 82 -27.52 25.41 12.01
CA THR A 82 -26.36 24.83 12.73
C THR A 82 -26.75 23.62 13.56
N ASP A 83 -27.97 23.10 13.39
CA ASP A 83 -28.48 21.88 14.01
C ASP A 83 -28.59 20.73 12.99
N GLY A 84 -28.81 19.51 13.49
CA GLY A 84 -29.01 18.33 12.65
C GLY A 84 -27.74 17.67 12.11
N ALA A 85 -26.55 18.05 12.61
CA ALA A 85 -25.31 17.36 12.28
C ALA A 85 -25.36 15.88 12.72
N PRO A 86 -24.84 14.93 11.91
CA PRO A 86 -24.71 13.53 12.30
C PRO A 86 -23.81 13.34 13.53
N ASP A 87 -23.90 12.17 14.17
CA ASP A 87 -23.04 11.81 15.29
C ASP A 87 -21.56 11.88 14.88
N GLY A 88 -20.73 12.52 15.72
CA GLY A 88 -19.31 12.75 15.43
C GLY A 88 -19.00 14.05 14.68
N PHE A 89 -20.03 14.77 14.21
CA PHE A 89 -19.88 16.02 13.46
C PHE A 89 -20.55 17.21 14.15
N THR A 90 -20.19 18.42 13.73
CA THR A 90 -20.82 19.66 14.20
C THR A 90 -20.93 20.65 13.06
N TYR A 91 -22.05 21.37 13.02
CA TYR A 91 -22.23 22.51 12.11
C TYR A 91 -21.96 23.80 12.87
N GLN A 92 -21.08 24.64 12.33
CA GLN A 92 -20.67 25.89 12.94
C GLN A 92 -20.81 27.04 11.93
N ALA A 93 -21.51 28.09 12.32
CA ALA A 93 -21.61 29.30 11.51
C ALA A 93 -20.27 30.07 11.51
N ASP A 94 -19.85 30.54 10.34
CA ASP A 94 -18.71 31.45 10.15
C ASP A 94 -19.09 32.55 9.15
N GLY A 95 -19.66 33.64 9.66
CA GLY A 95 -20.26 34.68 8.82
C GLY A 95 -21.44 34.13 8.01
N ASN A 96 -21.37 34.22 6.68
CA ASN A 96 -22.37 33.63 5.79
C ASN A 96 -22.07 32.15 5.46
N ASN A 97 -20.97 31.61 5.97
CA ASN A 97 -20.58 30.24 5.71
C ASN A 97 -21.10 29.30 6.79
N LEU A 98 -21.22 28.04 6.43
CA LEU A 98 -21.33 26.93 7.37
C LEU A 98 -20.06 26.08 7.28
N LEU A 99 -19.43 25.85 8.42
CA LEU A 99 -18.36 24.89 8.57
C LEU A 99 -18.96 23.58 9.07
N ILE A 100 -18.68 22.49 8.37
CA ILE A 100 -18.95 21.14 8.88
C ILE A 100 -17.63 20.64 9.47
N LEU A 101 -17.65 20.33 10.77
CA LEU A 101 -16.47 19.88 11.50
C LEU A 101 -16.61 18.42 11.91
N GLN A 102 -15.49 17.72 11.91
CA GLN A 102 -15.30 16.45 12.58
C GLN A 102 -14.26 16.65 13.70
N GLY A 103 -14.70 16.62 14.95
CA GLY A 103 -13.90 17.16 16.05
C GLY A 103 -13.54 18.63 15.83
N ASP A 104 -12.26 18.96 15.80
CA ASP A 104 -11.75 20.33 15.56
C ASP A 104 -11.38 20.60 14.10
N VAL A 105 -11.55 19.62 13.20
CA VAL A 105 -11.16 19.72 11.78
C VAL A 105 -12.36 20.15 10.94
N THR A 106 -12.23 21.22 10.17
CA THR A 106 -13.23 21.60 9.17
C THR A 106 -13.12 20.68 7.95
N ILE A 107 -14.07 19.77 7.80
CA ILE A 107 -14.13 18.84 6.66
C ILE A 107 -14.73 19.50 5.42
N ILE A 108 -15.77 20.31 5.57
CA ILE A 108 -16.48 20.97 4.46
C ILE A 108 -16.75 22.43 4.83
N THR A 109 -16.55 23.32 3.87
CA THR A 109 -16.99 24.72 3.93
C THR A 109 -18.11 24.93 2.92
N LEU A 110 -19.28 25.35 3.40
CA LEU A 110 -20.38 25.83 2.57
C LEU A 110 -20.41 27.36 2.59
N SER A 111 -20.19 27.98 1.45
CA SER A 111 -20.36 29.43 1.27
C SER A 111 -21.75 29.73 0.75
N LEU A 112 -22.33 30.84 1.17
CA LEU A 112 -23.66 31.30 0.74
C LEU A 112 -23.66 32.80 0.44
N ASP A 113 -24.24 33.17 -0.70
CA ASP A 113 -24.76 34.52 -0.90
C ASP A 113 -26.20 34.57 -0.36
N PRO A 114 -26.44 35.26 0.78
CA PRO A 114 -27.74 35.27 1.43
C PRO A 114 -28.82 35.97 0.60
N ALA A 115 -28.46 36.79 -0.40
CA ALA A 115 -29.43 37.53 -1.22
C ALA A 115 -29.86 36.77 -2.47
N THR A 116 -29.01 35.86 -2.97
CA THR A 116 -29.27 35.13 -4.23
C THR A 116 -29.47 33.65 -4.01
N GLY A 117 -29.07 33.12 -2.85
CA GLY A 117 -29.04 31.69 -2.57
C GLY A 117 -27.94 30.93 -3.31
N GLU A 118 -27.02 31.62 -4.00
CA GLU A 118 -25.86 30.98 -4.60
C GLU A 118 -24.98 30.34 -3.51
N TYR A 119 -24.63 29.08 -3.69
CA TYR A 119 -23.80 28.34 -2.77
C TYR A 119 -22.56 27.75 -3.46
N LEU A 120 -21.52 27.52 -2.65
CA LEU A 120 -20.33 26.76 -3.02
C LEU A 120 -19.93 25.84 -1.86
N ALA A 121 -19.77 24.55 -2.16
CA ALA A 121 -19.25 23.54 -1.26
C ALA A 121 -17.81 23.21 -1.62
N VAL A 122 -16.93 23.24 -0.61
CA VAL A 122 -15.52 22.83 -0.74
C VAL A 122 -15.22 21.83 0.35
N GLN A 123 -14.76 20.65 -0.05
CA GLN A 123 -14.14 19.70 0.88
C GLN A 123 -12.71 20.15 1.19
N ASN A 124 -12.39 20.31 2.46
CA ASN A 124 -11.08 20.77 2.92
C ASN A 124 -10.24 19.65 3.54
N ALA A 125 -10.89 18.60 4.05
CA ALA A 125 -10.26 17.47 4.71
C ALA A 125 -11.08 16.19 4.47
N PRO A 126 -10.44 15.01 4.53
CA PRO A 126 -11.13 13.73 4.41
C PRO A 126 -12.09 13.52 5.57
N VAL A 127 -13.11 12.68 5.35
CA VAL A 127 -14.05 12.27 6.38
C VAL A 127 -13.57 10.95 6.96
N ILE A 128 -13.35 10.92 8.27
CA ILE A 128 -12.88 9.71 8.97
C ILE A 128 -14.10 8.89 9.40
N ASN A 129 -14.34 7.69 8.86
CA ASN A 129 -15.48 6.89 9.29
C ASN A 129 -15.04 5.74 10.22
N LEU A 130 -16.01 4.90 10.57
CA LEU A 130 -15.69 3.66 11.27
C LEU A 130 -15.27 2.63 10.23
N PRO A 131 -14.16 1.90 10.47
CA PRO A 131 -13.60 1.03 9.46
C PRO A 131 -14.55 -0.14 9.21
N ILE A 132 -15.02 -0.21 7.96
CA ILE A 132 -15.81 -1.32 7.44
C ILE A 132 -15.15 -1.77 6.14
N PRO A 133 -15.26 -3.07 5.76
CA PRO A 133 -14.60 -3.52 4.53
C PRO A 133 -15.07 -2.75 3.29
N GLY A 134 -14.16 -1.97 2.70
CA GLY A 134 -14.36 -1.21 1.47
C GLY A 134 -14.83 0.23 1.72
N GLU A 135 -14.83 1.03 0.65
CA GLU A 135 -15.22 2.45 0.72
C GLU A 135 -16.63 2.61 1.31
N ASN A 136 -16.74 3.54 2.24
CA ASN A 136 -17.96 3.86 2.94
C ASN A 136 -18.43 5.29 2.60
N SER A 137 -19.57 5.74 3.11
CA SER A 137 -20.06 7.08 2.81
C SER A 137 -20.72 7.74 4.01
N GLN A 138 -20.43 9.03 4.16
CA GLN A 138 -21.03 9.89 5.17
C GLN A 138 -22.01 10.87 4.53
N ASP A 139 -23.26 10.79 4.97
CA ASP A 139 -24.31 11.71 4.55
C ASP A 139 -24.47 12.87 5.53
N PHE A 140 -24.62 14.08 4.99
CA PHE A 140 -24.96 15.29 5.73
C PHE A 140 -26.27 15.87 5.22
N GLN A 141 -27.11 16.28 6.16
CA GLN A 141 -28.35 16.99 5.90
C GLN A 141 -28.20 18.39 6.45
N VAL A 142 -28.03 19.37 5.56
CA VAL A 142 -27.82 20.77 5.96
C VAL A 142 -29.10 21.54 5.75
N GLY A 143 -29.67 22.05 6.85
CA GLY A 143 -30.83 22.92 6.80
C GLY A 143 -30.45 24.36 6.47
N TYR A 144 -31.36 25.09 5.83
CA TYR A 144 -31.27 26.54 5.69
C TYR A 144 -32.66 27.16 5.85
N ASN A 145 -32.72 28.39 6.36
CA ASN A 145 -33.95 29.16 6.43
C ASN A 145 -33.98 30.22 5.34
N VAL A 146 -35.15 30.35 4.72
CA VAL A 146 -35.51 31.47 3.85
C VAL A 146 -36.46 32.35 4.65
N THR A 147 -36.10 33.62 4.82
CA THR A 147 -36.90 34.61 5.54
C THR A 147 -37.28 35.72 4.58
N ASP A 148 -38.56 36.01 4.43
CA ASP A 148 -39.03 37.11 3.59
C ASP A 148 -38.96 38.47 4.32
N GLY A 149 -39.52 39.51 3.72
CA GLY A 149 -39.30 40.89 4.12
C GLY A 149 -40.04 41.28 5.40
N ASP A 150 -41.13 40.58 5.72
CA ASP A 150 -41.94 40.80 6.91
C ASP A 150 -41.68 39.77 8.04
N GLY A 151 -40.91 38.72 7.74
CA GLY A 151 -40.29 37.82 8.71
C GLY A 151 -40.91 36.43 8.76
N ASP A 152 -41.75 36.05 7.80
CA ASP A 152 -42.17 34.68 7.62
C ASP A 152 -40.97 33.81 7.22
N MET A 153 -40.99 32.56 7.68
CA MET A 153 -39.84 31.65 7.56
C MET A 153 -40.26 30.28 7.05
N VAL A 154 -39.46 29.73 6.14
CA VAL A 154 -39.53 28.32 5.73
C VAL A 154 -38.14 27.71 5.73
N THR A 155 -38.06 26.42 6.07
CA THR A 155 -36.79 25.68 6.10
C THR A 155 -36.65 24.79 4.86
N GLY A 156 -35.53 24.93 4.16
CA GLY A 156 -35.09 24.06 3.08
C GLY A 156 -33.96 23.12 3.53
N ARG A 157 -33.56 22.22 2.63
CA ARG A 157 -32.54 21.20 2.89
C ARG A 157 -31.60 21.05 1.70
N LEU A 158 -30.31 20.95 1.99
CA LEU A 158 -29.23 20.62 1.06
C LEU A 158 -28.56 19.33 1.54
N ASP A 159 -28.44 18.37 0.62
CA ASP A 159 -27.88 17.05 0.90
C ASP A 159 -26.47 16.97 0.37
N ILE A 160 -25.60 16.36 1.17
CA ILE A 160 -24.21 16.11 0.82
C ILE A 160 -23.92 14.66 1.17
N THR A 161 -23.32 13.93 0.23
CA THR A 161 -22.73 12.62 0.49
C THR A 161 -21.24 12.72 0.23
N VAL A 162 -20.43 12.35 1.20
CA VAL A 162 -18.98 12.24 1.07
C VAL A 162 -18.62 10.75 1.04
N LYS A 163 -17.89 10.33 0.02
CA LYS A 163 -17.34 8.99 -0.04
C LYS A 163 -15.96 8.97 0.60
N ASP A 164 -15.80 8.06 1.53
CA ASP A 164 -14.54 7.78 2.20
C ASP A 164 -13.62 6.97 1.28
N ASP A 165 -12.32 7.24 1.32
CA ASP A 165 -11.36 6.46 0.55
C ASP A 165 -10.87 5.26 1.36
N THR A 166 -10.03 4.42 0.74
CA THR A 166 -9.46 3.26 1.42
C THR A 166 -7.99 3.09 1.03
N PRO A 167 -7.16 2.53 1.92
CA PRO A 167 -5.77 2.26 1.59
C PRO A 167 -5.70 1.13 0.57
N HIS A 168 -4.59 1.10 -0.16
CA HIS A 168 -4.29 0.01 -1.07
C HIS A 168 -2.83 -0.42 -0.95
N GLY A 169 -2.60 -1.72 -1.15
CA GLY A 169 -1.28 -2.32 -1.24
C GLY A 169 -1.16 -3.12 -2.53
N SER A 170 -0.16 -2.82 -3.34
CA SER A 170 0.06 -3.47 -4.64
C SER A 170 1.11 -4.58 -4.58
N PHE A 171 1.23 -5.28 -5.71
CA PHE A 171 2.35 -6.15 -6.00
C PHE A 171 3.62 -5.33 -6.28
N ASN A 172 4.75 -5.77 -5.72
CA ASN A 172 6.08 -5.20 -6.00
C ASN A 172 6.92 -6.16 -6.84
N GLU A 173 7.91 -5.62 -7.55
CA GLU A 173 8.88 -6.40 -8.31
C GLU A 173 9.54 -7.50 -7.45
N ILE A 174 9.72 -8.68 -8.05
CA ILE A 174 10.34 -9.82 -7.38
C ILE A 174 11.82 -9.51 -7.18
N ASN A 175 12.24 -9.49 -5.92
CA ASN A 175 13.64 -9.32 -5.54
C ASN A 175 14.39 -10.61 -5.85
N LEU A 176 15.51 -10.49 -6.58
CA LEU A 176 16.37 -11.61 -6.91
C LEU A 176 17.63 -11.49 -6.06
N LEU A 177 17.94 -12.56 -5.33
CA LEU A 177 19.14 -12.73 -4.56
C LEU A 177 19.75 -14.07 -4.93
N ASP A 178 21.04 -14.21 -4.66
CA ASP A 178 21.82 -15.38 -4.98
C ASP A 178 22.88 -15.58 -3.90
N ASP A 179 23.04 -16.82 -3.44
CA ASP A 179 24.07 -17.18 -2.47
C ASP A 179 25.49 -16.93 -3.04
N ASP A 180 25.65 -16.89 -4.37
CA ASP A 180 26.88 -16.49 -5.07
C ASP A 180 27.38 -15.09 -4.72
N ALA A 181 26.48 -14.18 -4.32
CA ALA A 181 26.83 -12.84 -3.92
C ALA A 181 27.62 -12.81 -2.59
N LEU A 182 27.62 -13.91 -1.83
CA LEU A 182 28.22 -14.02 -0.52
C LEU A 182 29.72 -14.45 -0.58
N PRO A 183 30.48 -14.25 0.50
CA PRO A 183 31.87 -14.67 0.53
C PRO A 183 32.03 -16.18 0.34
N GLY A 184 32.72 -16.59 -0.72
CA GLY A 184 32.90 -18.01 -1.06
C GLY A 184 31.98 -18.50 -2.18
N GLY A 185 31.08 -17.63 -2.66
CA GLY A 185 30.19 -17.83 -3.80
C GLY A 185 30.87 -18.37 -5.06
N ASN A 186 30.19 -19.24 -5.82
CA ASN A 186 30.69 -19.78 -7.08
C ASN A 186 29.76 -19.44 -8.27
N PRO A 187 30.00 -18.31 -8.94
CA PRO A 187 29.25 -17.94 -10.15
C PRO A 187 29.23 -19.04 -11.21
N GLY A 188 28.03 -19.36 -11.71
CA GLY A 188 27.80 -20.35 -12.75
C GLY A 188 27.07 -21.58 -12.24
N GLY A 189 27.06 -22.65 -13.04
CA GLY A 189 26.32 -23.87 -12.70
C GLY A 189 25.06 -24.03 -13.56
N ILE A 190 24.37 -25.16 -13.38
CA ILE A 190 23.12 -25.42 -14.09
C ILE A 190 21.99 -24.82 -13.25
N GLY A 191 21.27 -23.85 -13.79
CA GLY A 191 20.17 -23.20 -13.08
C GLY A 191 20.50 -21.82 -12.51
N ASP A 192 21.78 -21.43 -12.55
CA ASP A 192 22.31 -20.14 -12.09
C ASP A 192 21.57 -18.93 -12.66
N VAL A 193 21.33 -17.93 -11.81
CA VAL A 193 20.55 -16.73 -12.11
C VAL A 193 21.36 -15.45 -11.95
N ALA A 194 21.86 -14.93 -13.08
CA ALA A 194 22.45 -13.59 -13.13
C ALA A 194 21.40 -12.47 -13.32
N PRO A 195 21.56 -11.29 -12.68
CA PRO A 195 22.62 -10.96 -11.72
C PRO A 195 22.30 -11.47 -10.31
N ASP A 196 23.35 -11.71 -9.53
CA ASP A 196 23.33 -12.25 -8.16
C ASP A 196 22.50 -11.39 -7.18
N THR A 197 22.23 -10.13 -7.54
CA THR A 197 21.35 -9.24 -6.79
C THR A 197 20.62 -8.29 -7.75
N ALA A 198 19.29 -8.34 -7.72
CA ALA A 198 18.42 -7.41 -8.45
C ALA A 198 17.24 -6.95 -7.58
N PHE A 199 16.85 -5.70 -7.74
CA PHE A 199 15.69 -5.08 -7.06
C PHE A 199 15.75 -5.09 -5.53
N ALA A 200 16.93 -5.37 -4.94
CA ALA A 200 17.17 -5.34 -3.49
C ALA A 200 16.98 -3.95 -2.84
N ASN A 201 16.57 -2.95 -3.61
CA ASN A 201 16.05 -1.69 -3.12
C ASN A 201 15.02 -1.15 -4.12
N GLY A 202 14.09 -0.36 -3.61
CA GLY A 202 13.04 0.26 -4.39
C GLY A 202 12.05 0.95 -3.48
N ASN A 203 10.85 1.22 -3.99
CA ASN A 203 9.74 1.71 -3.20
C ASN A 203 8.61 0.67 -3.26
N LEU A 204 7.96 0.44 -2.12
CA LEU A 204 6.72 -0.33 -2.13
C LEU A 204 5.63 0.50 -2.82
N ASP A 205 4.80 -0.15 -3.64
CA ASP A 205 3.60 0.46 -4.20
C ASP A 205 2.43 0.30 -3.21
N PHE A 206 1.95 1.43 -2.72
CA PHE A 206 0.87 1.54 -1.75
C PHE A 206 0.30 2.96 -1.74
N ALA A 207 -0.90 3.12 -1.19
CA ALA A 207 -1.49 4.41 -0.86
C ALA A 207 -2.22 4.28 0.48
N PHE A 208 -2.09 5.30 1.33
CA PHE A 208 -2.89 5.37 2.56
C PHE A 208 -4.32 5.84 2.27
N GLY A 209 -4.47 6.80 1.37
CA GLY A 209 -5.67 7.62 1.27
C GLY A 209 -5.37 9.06 1.62
N ALA A 210 -6.37 9.93 1.53
CA ALA A 210 -6.28 11.37 1.74
C ALA A 210 -6.04 11.74 3.22
N ASP A 211 -6.38 10.84 4.15
CA ASP A 211 -6.22 11.02 5.59
C ASP A 211 -4.82 10.62 6.10
N GLY A 212 -4.04 9.90 5.28
CA GLY A 212 -2.71 9.42 5.61
C GLY A 212 -2.74 8.15 6.48
N GLY A 213 -1.58 7.64 6.89
CA GLY A 213 -1.57 6.35 7.57
C GLY A 213 -0.20 5.83 7.98
N SER A 214 -0.12 4.52 8.15
CA SER A 214 1.07 3.79 8.54
C SER A 214 1.24 2.48 7.76
N ILE A 215 2.50 2.12 7.51
CA ILE A 215 2.88 0.89 6.83
C ILE A 215 3.79 0.06 7.73
N ALA A 216 3.54 -1.25 7.81
CA ALA A 216 4.33 -2.15 8.63
C ALA A 216 4.42 -3.55 8.03
N TRP A 217 5.56 -4.22 8.24
CA TRP A 217 5.73 -5.61 7.87
C TRP A 217 4.83 -6.53 8.71
N LEU A 218 4.32 -7.58 8.08
CA LEU A 218 3.65 -8.69 8.74
C LEU A 218 4.63 -9.84 8.94
N THR A 219 4.48 -10.56 10.05
CA THR A 219 5.36 -11.68 10.42
C THR A 219 4.77 -13.05 10.04
N THR A 220 3.89 -13.08 9.04
CA THR A 220 3.20 -14.29 8.56
C THR A 220 3.61 -14.63 7.13
N GLY A 221 3.45 -15.90 6.74
CA GLY A 221 3.75 -16.36 5.39
C GLY A 221 5.17 -16.91 5.18
N ALA A 222 5.94 -17.09 6.26
CA ALA A 222 7.27 -17.71 6.17
C ALA A 222 7.20 -19.15 5.62
N PRO A 223 8.07 -19.52 4.66
CA PRO A 223 8.22 -20.90 4.20
C PRO A 223 8.62 -21.85 5.34
N GLU A 224 8.44 -23.15 5.13
CA GLU A 224 8.88 -24.17 6.08
C GLU A 224 10.38 -24.06 6.37
N GLY A 225 10.77 -24.12 7.64
CA GLY A 225 12.17 -23.96 8.07
C GLY A 225 12.61 -22.50 8.31
N PHE A 226 11.78 -21.53 7.93
CA PHE A 226 12.04 -20.10 8.13
C PHE A 226 11.07 -19.46 9.12
N THR A 227 11.49 -18.33 9.70
CA THR A 227 10.65 -17.49 10.55
C THR A 227 10.83 -16.02 10.20
N TYR A 228 9.75 -15.26 10.28
CA TYR A 228 9.77 -13.80 10.15
C TYR A 228 9.60 -13.15 11.52
N GLU A 229 10.44 -12.16 11.82
CA GLU A 229 10.43 -11.42 13.08
C GLU A 229 10.52 -9.93 12.78
N ALA A 230 9.57 -9.14 13.27
CA ALA A 230 9.59 -7.69 13.12
C ALA A 230 10.50 -7.06 14.18
N GLU A 231 11.41 -6.17 13.74
CA GLU A 231 12.27 -5.39 14.61
C GLU A 231 12.27 -3.92 14.15
N GLY A 232 11.50 -3.08 14.83
CA GLY A 232 11.31 -1.69 14.41
C GLY A 232 10.67 -1.61 13.01
N THR A 233 11.38 -1.02 12.05
CA THR A 233 10.93 -0.94 10.65
C THR A 233 11.53 -2.05 9.77
N SER A 234 12.21 -3.02 10.38
CA SER A 234 12.81 -4.15 9.68
C SER A 234 12.01 -5.44 9.87
N LEU A 235 12.11 -6.31 8.87
CA LEU A 235 11.67 -7.71 8.93
C LEU A 235 12.90 -8.60 8.82
N LEU A 236 13.13 -9.39 9.87
CA LEU A 236 14.23 -10.33 9.98
C LEU A 236 13.76 -11.71 9.54
N VAL A 237 14.47 -12.30 8.58
CA VAL A 237 14.23 -13.68 8.15
C VAL A 237 15.31 -14.56 8.75
N LYS A 238 14.87 -15.57 9.50
CA LYS A 238 15.79 -16.52 10.13
C LYS A 238 15.55 -17.94 9.64
N GLN A 239 16.62 -18.69 9.42
CA GLN A 239 16.61 -20.13 9.17
C GLN A 239 17.29 -20.82 10.36
N ALA A 240 16.57 -21.70 11.06
CA ALA A 240 17.06 -22.39 12.26
C ALA A 240 17.71 -21.46 13.34
N GLY A 241 17.29 -20.19 13.39
CA GLY A 241 17.81 -19.16 14.32
C GLY A 241 18.92 -18.28 13.75
N THR A 242 19.50 -18.61 12.60
CA THR A 242 20.47 -17.77 11.88
C THR A 242 19.75 -16.70 11.08
N LEU A 243 20.15 -15.44 11.19
CA LEU A 243 19.64 -14.33 10.37
C LEU A 243 20.19 -14.46 8.95
N VAL A 244 19.30 -14.68 7.98
CA VAL A 244 19.67 -14.88 6.57
C VAL A 244 19.29 -13.69 5.70
N LEU A 245 18.13 -13.06 5.93
CA LEU A 245 17.71 -11.85 5.22
C LEU A 245 17.30 -10.76 6.21
N THR A 246 17.61 -9.51 5.87
CA THR A 246 17.11 -8.31 6.54
C THR A 246 16.41 -7.43 5.52
N LEU A 247 15.10 -7.23 5.69
CA LEU A 247 14.35 -6.23 4.96
C LEU A 247 14.22 -5.01 5.84
N THR A 248 14.45 -3.81 5.31
CA THR A 248 14.24 -2.54 6.01
C THR A 248 13.27 -1.70 5.21
N LEU A 249 12.33 -1.05 5.90
CA LEU A 249 11.35 -0.14 5.32
C LEU A 249 11.52 1.26 5.92
N ASP A 250 11.49 2.29 5.08
CA ASP A 250 11.21 3.66 5.50
C ASP A 250 9.70 3.89 5.43
N PRO A 251 8.97 4.03 6.54
CA PRO A 251 7.52 4.16 6.52
C PRO A 251 7.01 5.47 5.91
N VAL A 252 7.88 6.46 5.67
CA VAL A 252 7.48 7.76 5.09
C VAL A 252 7.58 7.73 3.57
N SER A 253 8.71 7.25 3.04
CA SER A 253 8.94 7.18 1.58
C SER A 253 8.54 5.82 0.98
N ALA A 254 8.25 4.83 1.83
CA ALA A 254 8.17 3.40 1.50
C ALA A 254 9.37 2.85 0.74
N ALA A 255 10.52 3.52 0.83
CA ALA A 255 11.75 2.96 0.34
C ALA A 255 12.07 1.70 1.13
N TYR A 256 12.36 0.61 0.44
CA TYR A 256 12.79 -0.63 1.04
C TYR A 256 14.22 -0.96 0.63
N THR A 257 14.89 -1.75 1.47
CA THR A 257 16.13 -2.44 1.13
C THR A 257 16.07 -3.88 1.60
N VAL A 258 16.65 -4.79 0.84
CA VAL A 258 16.83 -6.20 1.20
C VAL A 258 18.32 -6.51 1.22
N VAL A 259 18.78 -7.15 2.29
CA VAL A 259 20.17 -7.58 2.43
C VAL A 259 20.19 -9.04 2.82
N GLN A 260 20.93 -9.84 2.05
CA GLN A 260 21.29 -11.18 2.44
C GLN A 260 22.55 -11.17 3.30
N GLY A 261 22.43 -11.71 4.52
CA GLY A 261 23.51 -11.74 5.50
C GLY A 261 24.21 -13.09 5.61
N ALA A 262 23.56 -14.17 5.17
CA ALA A 262 24.08 -15.53 5.16
C ALA A 262 23.41 -16.35 4.06
N ALA A 263 24.12 -17.38 3.60
CA ALA A 263 23.62 -18.38 2.67
C ALA A 263 22.42 -19.09 3.33
N ILE A 264 21.44 -19.47 2.53
CA ILE A 264 20.31 -20.25 3.03
C ILE A 264 20.54 -21.71 2.69
N HIS A 265 20.03 -22.62 3.52
CA HIS A 265 20.07 -24.03 3.17
C HIS A 265 18.94 -24.35 2.18
N HIS A 266 19.32 -24.77 0.98
CA HIS A 266 18.43 -25.16 -0.10
C HIS A 266 17.98 -26.63 0.00
N ALA A 267 17.04 -27.02 -0.87
CA ALA A 267 16.67 -28.43 -0.99
C ALA A 267 17.83 -29.22 -1.64
N PRO A 268 18.18 -30.43 -1.17
CA PRO A 268 19.31 -31.16 -1.75
C PRO A 268 19.11 -31.55 -3.21
N GLY A 269 20.16 -31.38 -4.02
CA GLY A 269 20.17 -31.68 -5.45
C GLY A 269 19.52 -30.58 -6.30
N LEU A 270 19.45 -30.82 -7.61
CA LEU A 270 18.92 -29.87 -8.61
C LEU A 270 19.83 -28.66 -8.90
N ASP A 271 21.14 -28.79 -8.63
CA ASP A 271 22.15 -27.75 -8.90
C ASP A 271 21.69 -26.41 -8.30
N GLU A 272 21.77 -25.30 -9.03
CA GLU A 272 21.39 -23.96 -8.54
C GLU A 272 19.87 -23.77 -8.47
N ASN A 273 19.22 -24.40 -7.49
CA ASN A 273 17.78 -24.29 -7.30
C ASN A 273 17.40 -23.00 -6.55
N SER A 274 16.12 -22.60 -6.51
CA SER A 274 15.71 -21.33 -5.88
C SER A 274 14.66 -21.50 -4.79
N GLN A 275 14.82 -20.74 -3.69
CA GLN A 275 13.85 -20.63 -2.60
C GLN A 275 13.06 -19.32 -2.72
N ALA A 276 11.74 -19.44 -2.80
CA ALA A 276 10.84 -18.28 -2.83
C ALA A 276 10.37 -17.88 -1.43
N PHE A 277 10.25 -16.58 -1.20
CA PHE A 277 9.68 -15.97 0.00
C PHE A 277 8.55 -15.03 -0.40
N THR A 278 7.41 -15.16 0.28
CA THR A 278 6.34 -14.17 0.24
C THR A 278 6.31 -13.45 1.57
N MET A 279 6.52 -12.15 1.50
CA MET A 279 6.38 -11.19 2.59
C MET A 279 5.09 -10.44 2.40
N ASN A 280 4.43 -10.09 3.50
CA ASN A 280 3.25 -9.25 3.47
C ASN A 280 3.53 -7.99 4.29
N TYR A 281 2.93 -6.88 3.90
CA TYR A 281 2.89 -5.66 4.69
C TYR A 281 1.46 -5.17 4.81
N ASN A 282 1.15 -4.55 5.94
CA ASN A 282 -0.13 -3.93 6.18
C ASN A 282 -0.01 -2.43 5.96
N VAL A 283 -0.93 -1.89 5.18
CA VAL A 283 -1.17 -0.46 5.01
C VAL A 283 -2.44 -0.16 5.79
N LEU A 284 -2.34 0.74 6.76
CA LEU A 284 -3.44 1.18 7.61
C LEU A 284 -3.56 2.68 7.44
N ASP A 285 -4.75 3.19 7.14
CA ASP A 285 -4.99 4.63 7.14
C ASP A 285 -5.28 5.16 8.56
N ASN A 286 -5.77 6.39 8.70
CA ASN A 286 -5.99 7.00 10.00
C ASN A 286 -7.39 6.72 10.58
N ASP A 287 -8.34 6.31 9.74
CA ASP A 287 -9.68 5.91 10.19
C ASP A 287 -9.76 4.42 10.59
N GLY A 288 -8.79 3.62 10.13
CA GLY A 288 -8.57 2.24 10.52
C GLY A 288 -8.86 1.22 9.43
N ASP A 289 -9.18 1.65 8.20
CA ASP A 289 -9.22 0.77 7.05
C ASP A 289 -7.83 0.22 6.73
N SER A 290 -7.79 -0.99 6.18
CA SER A 290 -6.54 -1.73 6.01
C SER A 290 -6.48 -2.48 4.70
N ALA A 291 -5.29 -2.47 4.09
CA ALA A 291 -4.96 -3.25 2.92
C ALA A 291 -3.66 -4.03 3.12
N ILE A 292 -3.61 -5.22 2.55
CA ILE A 292 -2.41 -6.06 2.56
C ILE A 292 -1.71 -5.95 1.21
N GLY A 293 -0.48 -5.48 1.23
CA GLY A 293 0.42 -5.56 0.09
C GLY A 293 1.34 -6.78 0.17
N GLN A 294 1.84 -7.21 -0.99
CA GLN A 294 2.71 -8.38 -1.11
C GLN A 294 4.06 -8.02 -1.68
N PHE A 295 5.09 -8.68 -1.16
CA PHE A 295 6.47 -8.47 -1.52
C PHE A 295 7.18 -9.83 -1.66
N TYR A 296 7.89 -10.02 -2.78
CA TYR A 296 8.40 -11.32 -3.17
C TYR A 296 9.92 -11.30 -3.26
N ILE A 297 10.57 -12.32 -2.73
CA ILE A 297 12.01 -12.55 -2.87
C ILE A 297 12.21 -13.97 -3.40
N THR A 298 13.17 -14.15 -4.29
CA THR A 298 13.73 -15.47 -4.61
C THR A 298 15.23 -15.43 -4.35
N VAL A 299 15.73 -16.44 -3.63
CA VAL A 299 17.16 -16.66 -3.40
C VAL A 299 17.57 -17.87 -4.23
N ASN A 300 18.60 -17.76 -5.07
CA ASN A 300 19.20 -18.88 -5.79
C ASN A 300 20.33 -19.50 -4.98
N ASP A 301 20.45 -20.82 -5.05
CA ASP A 301 21.49 -21.62 -4.39
C ASP A 301 22.85 -21.35 -5.02
N ASP A 302 23.91 -21.73 -4.32
CA ASP A 302 25.28 -21.79 -4.82
C ASP A 302 25.78 -23.23 -4.80
N SER A 303 26.24 -23.73 -5.95
CA SER A 303 26.69 -25.10 -6.11
C SER A 303 28.21 -25.21 -5.96
N PRO A 304 28.70 -26.31 -5.34
CA PRO A 304 30.12 -26.53 -5.24
C PRO A 304 30.75 -26.76 -6.63
N VAL A 305 31.92 -26.17 -6.85
CA VAL A 305 32.70 -26.38 -8.08
C VAL A 305 33.97 -27.20 -7.80
N VAL A 306 34.30 -28.11 -8.73
CA VAL A 306 35.56 -28.85 -8.72
C VAL A 306 36.49 -28.35 -9.82
N GLY A 307 37.76 -28.18 -9.49
CA GLY A 307 38.79 -27.75 -10.43
C GLY A 307 39.68 -28.89 -10.91
N GLU A 308 40.48 -28.60 -11.93
CA GLU A 308 41.51 -29.54 -12.39
C GLU A 308 42.61 -29.71 -11.33
N ASN A 309 43.12 -30.94 -11.24
CA ASN A 309 44.23 -31.30 -10.37
C ASN A 309 45.40 -31.79 -11.20
N LEU A 310 46.63 -31.57 -10.72
CA LEU A 310 47.80 -32.15 -11.37
C LEU A 310 47.76 -33.67 -11.28
N VAL A 311 48.14 -34.34 -12.37
CA VAL A 311 48.23 -35.80 -12.40
C VAL A 311 49.28 -36.27 -11.39
N VAL A 312 48.90 -37.24 -10.55
CA VAL A 312 49.84 -37.91 -9.65
C VAL A 312 50.68 -38.89 -10.47
N HIS A 313 52.01 -38.76 -10.38
CA HIS A 313 52.93 -39.70 -11.01
C HIS A 313 53.63 -40.51 -9.92
N LEU A 314 53.49 -41.82 -10.02
CA LEU A 314 54.16 -42.81 -9.18
C LEU A 314 54.75 -43.88 -10.09
N ASP A 315 56.03 -44.12 -9.94
CA ASP A 315 56.78 -45.18 -10.61
C ASP A 315 57.27 -46.18 -9.56
N ASP A 316 57.20 -47.49 -9.86
CA ASP A 316 57.69 -48.53 -8.95
C ASP A 316 59.22 -48.54 -8.85
N ASP A 317 59.91 -47.87 -9.76
CA ASP A 317 61.36 -47.58 -9.66
C ASP A 317 61.72 -46.77 -8.40
N ALA A 318 60.76 -46.02 -7.84
CA ALA A 318 60.94 -45.32 -6.56
C ALA A 318 60.94 -46.25 -5.33
N LEU A 319 60.53 -47.52 -5.48
CA LEU A 319 60.48 -48.49 -4.39
C LEU A 319 61.84 -49.19 -4.14
N PRO A 320 62.09 -49.72 -2.93
CA PRO A 320 63.32 -50.47 -2.64
C PRO A 320 63.49 -51.69 -3.55
N GLY A 321 64.56 -51.69 -4.36
CA GLY A 321 64.83 -52.75 -5.33
C GLY A 321 64.25 -52.52 -6.73
N GLY A 322 63.64 -51.35 -6.98
CA GLY A 322 63.26 -50.88 -8.32
C GLY A 322 64.44 -50.78 -9.29
N ASN A 323 64.17 -50.82 -10.59
CA ASN A 323 65.19 -50.86 -11.64
C ASN A 323 65.09 -49.64 -12.56
N PRO A 324 65.82 -48.54 -12.28
CA PRO A 324 65.71 -47.25 -12.96
C PRO A 324 66.19 -47.24 -14.42
N VAL A 325 66.40 -48.41 -15.05
CA VAL A 325 67.08 -48.57 -16.33
C VAL A 325 66.11 -49.17 -17.37
N GLY A 326 65.08 -48.39 -17.71
CA GLY A 326 64.29 -48.54 -18.92
C GLY A 326 64.32 -47.23 -19.71
N ASN A 327 64.60 -47.28 -21.02
CA ASN A 327 64.61 -46.08 -21.89
C ASN A 327 63.22 -45.42 -22.09
N GLU A 328 62.22 -45.78 -21.28
CA GLU A 328 60.84 -45.29 -21.38
C GLU A 328 60.33 -44.60 -20.08
N GLY A 329 61.11 -44.62 -18.99
CA GLY A 329 60.79 -43.86 -17.78
C GLY A 329 61.18 -42.39 -17.93
N VAL A 330 60.24 -41.47 -17.69
CA VAL A 330 60.50 -40.03 -17.66
C VAL A 330 60.56 -39.60 -16.19
N PRO A 331 61.75 -39.26 -15.65
CA PRO A 331 61.85 -38.70 -14.30
C PRO A 331 61.04 -37.40 -14.17
N PRO A 332 60.53 -37.06 -12.97
CA PRO A 332 60.75 -37.76 -11.71
C PRO A 332 59.79 -38.95 -11.46
N ASP A 333 60.33 -40.01 -10.88
CA ASP A 333 59.62 -41.25 -10.50
C ASP A 333 58.47 -41.01 -9.49
N VAL A 334 58.49 -39.87 -8.80
CA VAL A 334 57.44 -39.44 -7.86
C VAL A 334 57.15 -37.96 -8.08
N GLN A 335 55.90 -37.63 -8.43
CA GLN A 335 55.45 -36.26 -8.66
C GLN A 335 54.02 -36.03 -8.16
N ASN A 336 53.75 -34.83 -7.66
CA ASN A 336 52.41 -34.35 -7.26
C ASN A 336 51.72 -35.22 -6.18
N THR A 337 52.49 -35.93 -5.35
CA THR A 337 51.97 -36.83 -4.30
C THR A 337 51.44 -36.12 -3.05
N SER A 338 51.52 -34.80 -3.02
CA SER A 338 50.93 -33.96 -1.98
C SER A 338 50.35 -32.71 -2.61
N GLY A 339 49.22 -32.25 -2.09
CA GLY A 339 48.54 -31.05 -2.55
C GLY A 339 47.20 -30.87 -1.86
N THR A 340 46.47 -29.85 -2.28
CA THR A 340 45.05 -29.67 -1.96
C THR A 340 44.27 -29.94 -3.22
N LEU A 341 43.21 -30.75 -3.15
CA LEU A 341 42.32 -30.94 -4.27
C LEU A 341 41.68 -29.59 -4.62
N SER A 342 41.72 -29.21 -5.90
CA SER A 342 41.10 -27.97 -6.37
C SER A 342 39.58 -28.09 -6.30
N HIS A 343 38.95 -27.30 -5.43
CA HIS A 343 37.51 -27.23 -5.23
C HIS A 343 37.13 -25.90 -4.59
N SER A 344 35.85 -25.55 -4.68
CA SER A 344 35.17 -24.59 -3.82
C SER A 344 33.88 -25.23 -3.34
N TYR A 345 33.53 -24.99 -2.07
CA TYR A 345 32.28 -25.51 -1.52
C TYR A 345 31.08 -24.62 -1.85
N GLY A 346 31.32 -23.35 -2.17
CA GLY A 346 30.27 -22.34 -2.18
C GLY A 346 30.18 -21.60 -0.84
N ALA A 347 29.25 -20.66 -0.79
CA ALA A 347 28.97 -19.76 0.33
C ALA A 347 28.33 -20.47 1.53
N ASP A 348 27.65 -21.58 1.31
CA ASP A 348 26.99 -22.39 2.35
C ASP A 348 27.93 -23.47 2.96
N GLY A 349 29.04 -23.76 2.27
CA GLY A 349 30.07 -24.68 2.71
C GLY A 349 29.78 -26.13 2.34
N GLY A 350 30.64 -27.06 2.77
CA GLY A 350 30.47 -28.45 2.36
C GLY A 350 31.54 -29.40 2.87
N PHE A 351 31.60 -30.57 2.24
CA PHE A 351 32.58 -31.60 2.53
C PHE A 351 33.01 -32.34 1.27
N ILE A 352 34.25 -32.84 1.27
CA ILE A 352 34.76 -33.78 0.26
C ILE A 352 34.66 -35.21 0.80
N ALA A 353 34.25 -36.13 -0.06
CA ALA A 353 34.32 -37.56 0.19
C ALA A 353 34.97 -38.29 -1.00
N TRP A 354 35.67 -39.39 -0.72
CA TRP A 354 36.19 -40.26 -1.77
C TRP A 354 35.06 -41.07 -2.40
N LEU A 355 34.99 -41.06 -3.72
CA LEU A 355 34.19 -42.01 -4.48
C LEU A 355 34.95 -43.33 -4.64
N THR A 356 34.21 -44.43 -4.65
CA THR A 356 34.77 -45.80 -4.78
C THR A 356 34.44 -46.45 -6.12
N ASP A 357 34.07 -45.65 -7.11
CA ASP A 357 33.78 -46.06 -8.47
C ASP A 357 34.92 -45.69 -9.45
N GLY A 358 34.85 -46.15 -10.69
CA GLY A 358 35.83 -45.80 -11.72
C GLY A 358 37.19 -46.51 -11.62
N ALA A 359 37.35 -47.50 -10.73
CA ALA A 359 38.55 -48.32 -10.70
C ALA A 359 38.72 -49.13 -12.00
N PRO A 360 39.92 -49.18 -12.60
CA PRO A 360 40.18 -49.99 -13.78
C PRO A 360 40.16 -51.50 -13.45
N GLU A 361 40.08 -52.34 -14.50
CA GLU A 361 40.13 -53.80 -14.33
C GLU A 361 41.40 -54.24 -13.56
N GLY A 362 41.25 -55.14 -12.59
CA GLY A 362 42.32 -55.59 -11.69
C GLY A 362 42.58 -54.67 -10.49
N PHE A 363 41.81 -53.58 -10.34
CA PHE A 363 41.89 -52.67 -9.20
C PHE A 363 40.53 -52.44 -8.55
N THR A 364 40.56 -52.07 -7.28
CA THR A 364 39.39 -51.62 -6.52
C THR A 364 39.75 -50.40 -5.69
N TYR A 365 38.78 -49.49 -5.55
CA TYR A 365 38.87 -48.34 -4.67
C TYR A 365 38.05 -48.58 -3.42
N GLN A 366 38.63 -48.31 -2.25
CA GLN A 366 37.96 -48.47 -0.96
C GLN A 366 38.20 -47.21 -0.12
N ALA A 367 37.12 -46.54 0.28
CA ALA A 367 37.19 -45.47 1.27
C ALA A 367 37.38 -46.08 2.67
N ASP A 368 38.38 -45.58 3.41
CA ASP A 368 38.66 -45.94 4.80
C ASP A 368 38.91 -44.68 5.63
N GLY A 369 37.85 -44.18 6.27
CA GLY A 369 37.84 -42.87 6.92
C GLY A 369 38.16 -41.76 5.91
N ASN A 370 39.25 -41.03 6.14
CA ASN A 370 39.71 -39.95 5.27
C ASN A 370 40.62 -40.44 4.13
N ASN A 371 40.91 -41.75 4.05
CA ASN A 371 41.82 -42.31 3.06
C ASN A 371 41.04 -42.95 1.91
N LEU A 372 41.62 -42.90 0.72
CA LEU A 372 41.27 -43.79 -0.39
C LEU A 372 42.35 -44.85 -0.52
N LEU A 373 41.96 -46.11 -0.33
CA LEU A 373 42.83 -47.25 -0.58
C LEU A 373 42.64 -47.71 -2.02
N ILE A 374 43.75 -47.79 -2.76
CA ILE A 374 43.79 -48.39 -4.10
C ILE A 374 44.36 -49.79 -3.94
N LEU A 375 43.54 -50.81 -4.18
CA LEU A 375 43.89 -52.21 -3.97
C LEU A 375 43.97 -52.93 -5.32
N GLN A 376 45.06 -53.64 -5.55
CA GLN A 376 45.23 -54.53 -6.71
C GLN A 376 44.73 -55.94 -6.33
N GLY A 377 43.94 -56.57 -7.20
CA GLY A 377 43.26 -57.85 -6.95
C GLY A 377 43.31 -58.82 -8.11
#